data_AF-A0A3D0ZYM1-F1
#
_entry.id   AF-A0A3D0ZYM1-F1
#
_cell.length_a   1.000
_cell.length_b   1.000
_cell.length_c   1.000
_cell.angle_alpha   90.00
_cell.angle_beta   90.00
_cell.angle_gamma   90.00
#
_symmetry.space_group_name_H-M   'P 1'
#
loop_
_entity.id
_entity.type
_entity.pdbx_description
1 polymer ?
#
loop_
_entity_poly.entity_id
_entity_poly.type
_entity_poly.pdbx_seq_one_letter_code
_entity_poly.pdbx_strand_id
1 'polypeptide(L)'
;MLFQLMDTKLDCKGYYAEGELTYDDELPPSLSCTWKYSSGLEDYKRIEYANLYCGGQSIDEVCPAHLKDRLAVHTAKLKAFLRSFMEAKINAEEVCLYDMIPDRFLADYYDVKNRITEYVFDNYDRPPNYLFLRNLSVIVDKISNQSLNIDLSEMREHAHTVQGKNFIKKINTCKPVCDYNMFASKTGRLTTKKNSFPILTMDKKYRSVLKPQNDWFLELDFNAAELRTILALGDEEQPAGDLHEWNVNHIWAGTKTREEAKKSIFAWLYNPSHQDEALSKYYNRTLLMEKYYDGKEVITPFGREIPADDHHAFNYLVQSTTADLTLKQLIRVSKLLVDCKSFISFTMHDSIVIDLDHEERSLIPILVYTFMATDLGNYMVNASAGRDYGNMRGLEQ
;
A
#
# COMPACT_ATOMS: atom_id res chain seq x y z
N MET A 1 20.93 0.86 19.38
CA MET A 1 22.00 0.25 18.56
C MET A 1 21.52 0.08 17.13
N LEU A 2 22.33 0.49 16.16
CA LEU A 2 22.03 0.37 14.74
C LEU A 2 22.48 -1.01 14.21
N PHE A 3 21.66 -1.63 13.36
CA PHE A 3 21.93 -2.97 12.83
C PHE A 3 21.39 -3.17 11.42
N GLN A 4 21.83 -4.25 10.77
CA GLN A 4 21.21 -4.78 9.55
C GLN A 4 20.77 -6.22 9.77
N LEU A 5 19.55 -6.54 9.37
CA LEU A 5 19.17 -7.92 9.13
C LEU A 5 19.89 -8.43 7.87
N MET A 6 20.39 -9.66 7.95
CA MET A 6 21.11 -10.27 6.85
C MET A 6 20.17 -10.90 5.80
N ASP A 7 18.96 -11.27 6.22
CA ASP A 7 17.92 -11.84 5.37
C ASP A 7 16.55 -11.24 5.76
N THR A 8 15.56 -11.41 4.90
CA THR A 8 14.18 -10.94 5.14
C THR A 8 13.22 -12.08 5.49
N LYS A 9 13.65 -13.34 5.32
CA LYS A 9 12.86 -14.53 5.70
C LYS A 9 12.73 -14.62 7.22
N LEU A 10 11.54 -15.02 7.69
CA LEU A 10 11.21 -15.12 9.12
C LEU A 10 12.17 -16.04 9.90
N ASP A 11 12.59 -17.15 9.28
CA ASP A 11 13.46 -18.15 9.92
C ASP A 11 14.96 -17.79 9.85
N CYS A 12 15.32 -16.70 9.14
CA CYS A 12 16.70 -16.29 8.95
C CYS A 12 17.02 -15.04 9.78
N LYS A 13 17.43 -15.26 11.03
CA LYS A 13 17.55 -14.19 12.04
C LYS A 13 18.96 -13.58 12.19
N GLY A 14 19.89 -13.96 11.32
CA GLY A 14 21.23 -13.38 11.31
C GLY A 14 21.21 -11.85 11.18
N TYR A 15 21.98 -11.15 12.02
CA TYR A 15 22.10 -9.70 12.02
C TYR A 15 23.53 -9.22 12.21
N TYR A 16 23.82 -8.02 11.70
CA TYR A 16 25.10 -7.34 11.85
C TYR A 16 24.93 -6.08 12.71
N ALA A 17 25.67 -6.00 13.81
CA ALA A 17 25.69 -4.86 14.72
C ALA A 17 27.08 -4.71 15.37
N GLU A 18 27.49 -3.48 15.67
CA GLU A 18 28.75 -3.18 16.41
C GLU A 18 30.03 -3.84 15.84
N GLY A 19 30.08 -4.11 14.54
CA GLY A 19 31.24 -4.74 13.91
C GLY A 19 31.19 -6.27 13.86
N GLU A 20 30.17 -6.89 14.45
CA GLU A 20 30.06 -8.34 14.60
C GLU A 20 28.85 -8.91 13.84
N LEU A 21 29.03 -10.13 13.33
CA LEU A 21 27.97 -10.95 12.74
C LEU A 21 27.42 -11.86 13.83
N THR A 22 26.12 -11.81 14.08
CA THR A 22 25.44 -12.63 15.07
C THR A 22 24.36 -13.47 14.41
N TYR A 23 24.24 -14.73 14.83
CA TYR A 23 23.34 -15.74 14.25
C TYR A 23 22.40 -16.32 15.32
N ASP A 24 21.91 -15.46 16.21
CA ASP A 24 21.06 -15.86 17.33
C ASP A 24 19.57 -15.88 16.93
N ASP A 25 18.80 -16.68 17.66
CA ASP A 25 17.34 -16.79 17.48
C ASP A 25 16.56 -15.56 17.99
N GLU A 26 17.20 -14.72 18.80
CA GLU A 26 16.59 -13.54 19.40
C GLU A 26 17.43 -12.28 19.13
N LEU A 27 16.76 -11.18 18.84
CA LEU A 27 17.42 -9.89 18.64
C LEU A 27 17.52 -9.15 19.99
N PRO A 28 18.67 -8.54 20.31
CA PRO A 28 18.84 -7.89 21.60
C PRO A 28 17.90 -6.67 21.74
N PRO A 29 17.33 -6.43 22.93
CA PRO A 29 16.44 -5.27 23.18
C PRO A 29 17.10 -3.89 22.96
N SER A 30 18.43 -3.83 22.87
CA SER A 30 19.21 -2.61 22.61
C SER A 30 19.14 -2.16 21.15
N LEU A 31 18.66 -3.00 20.23
CA LEU A 31 18.44 -2.62 18.83
C LEU A 31 17.36 -1.56 18.71
N SER A 32 17.70 -0.48 18.00
CA SER A 32 16.84 0.71 17.92
C SER A 32 16.61 1.19 16.49
N CYS A 33 17.52 0.91 15.56
CA CYS A 33 17.49 1.51 14.23
C CYS A 33 18.01 0.53 13.17
N THR A 34 17.37 0.47 12.00
CA THR A 34 17.85 -0.29 10.84
C THR A 34 17.45 0.38 9.53
N TRP A 35 17.83 -0.19 8.39
CA TRP A 35 17.50 0.36 7.08
C TRP A 35 16.01 0.29 6.77
N LYS A 36 15.37 -0.88 6.92
CA LYS A 36 13.99 -1.12 6.47
C LYS A 36 13.31 -2.19 7.33
N TYR A 37 11.98 -2.10 7.46
CA TYR A 37 11.15 -3.16 8.03
C TYR A 37 11.32 -4.50 7.31
N SER A 38 11.21 -5.58 8.09
CA SER A 38 11.05 -6.96 7.67
C SER A 38 10.17 -7.65 8.71
N SER A 39 9.40 -8.66 8.29
CA SER A 39 8.52 -9.44 9.17
C SER A 39 9.22 -10.04 10.40
N GLY A 40 10.53 -10.31 10.35
CA GLY A 40 11.31 -10.73 11.53
C GLY A 40 11.41 -9.69 12.66
N LEU A 41 10.93 -8.45 12.43
CA LEU A 41 10.95 -7.35 13.40
C LEU A 41 9.56 -7.03 13.99
N GLU A 42 8.54 -7.86 13.73
CA GLU A 42 7.15 -7.57 14.12
C GLU A 42 7.01 -7.28 15.63
N ASP A 43 7.69 -8.05 16.48
CA ASP A 43 7.67 -7.89 17.94
C ASP A 43 8.42 -6.64 18.43
N TYR A 44 9.27 -6.04 17.60
CA TYR A 44 10.18 -4.96 17.97
C TYR A 44 9.58 -3.59 17.64
N LYS A 45 8.66 -3.15 18.51
CA LYS A 45 7.86 -1.92 18.30
C LYS A 45 8.67 -0.60 18.33
N ARG A 46 9.89 -0.61 18.87
CA ARG A 46 10.72 0.59 19.06
C ARG A 46 11.71 0.86 17.93
N ILE A 47 11.82 -0.05 16.96
CA ILE A 47 12.81 0.07 15.89
C ILE A 47 12.37 1.14 14.89
N GLU A 48 13.32 2.02 14.55
CA GLU A 48 13.19 2.99 13.48
C GLU A 48 13.84 2.53 12.17
N TYR A 49 13.30 3.01 11.04
CA TYR A 49 13.61 2.55 9.69
C TYR A 49 14.07 3.73 8.82
N ALA A 50 15.35 3.76 8.47
CA ALA A 50 15.96 4.85 7.71
C ALA A 50 15.33 5.05 6.32
N ASN A 51 14.89 3.98 5.66
CA ASN A 51 14.23 4.05 4.36
C ASN A 51 12.97 4.93 4.38
N LEU A 52 12.30 5.06 5.52
CA LEU A 52 11.13 5.94 5.66
C LEU A 52 11.53 7.43 5.77
N TYR A 53 12.72 7.73 6.32
CA TYR A 53 13.25 9.10 6.42
C TYR A 53 13.56 9.67 5.02
N CYS A 54 14.08 8.84 4.13
CA CYS A 54 14.39 9.23 2.75
C CYS A 54 13.27 8.92 1.75
N GLY A 55 12.01 8.88 2.18
CA GLY A 55 10.85 8.74 1.29
C GLY A 55 10.89 7.48 0.40
N GLY A 56 11.44 6.38 0.89
CA GLY A 56 11.52 5.11 0.16
C GLY A 56 12.69 4.97 -0.80
N GLN A 57 13.56 5.99 -0.94
CA GLN A 57 14.76 5.90 -1.76
C GLN A 57 15.64 4.71 -1.37
N SER A 58 16.27 4.10 -2.36
CA SER A 58 17.20 2.98 -2.19
C SER A 58 18.51 3.43 -1.55
N ILE A 59 19.24 2.46 -0.98
CA ILE A 59 20.51 2.73 -0.31
C ILE A 59 21.55 3.34 -1.26
N ASP A 60 21.50 2.98 -2.56
CA ASP A 60 22.37 3.51 -3.60
C ASP A 60 22.07 4.99 -3.92
N GLU A 61 20.79 5.38 -3.90
CA GLU A 61 20.34 6.75 -4.23
C GLU A 61 20.75 7.76 -3.15
N VAL A 62 20.72 7.35 -1.88
CA VAL A 62 21.08 8.20 -0.73
C VAL A 62 22.53 8.03 -0.26
N CYS A 63 23.29 7.15 -0.91
CA CYS A 63 24.67 6.87 -0.53
C CYS A 63 25.55 8.13 -0.63
N PRO A 64 26.22 8.55 0.46
CA PRO A 64 27.09 9.72 0.43
C PRO A 64 28.31 9.48 -0.46
N ALA A 65 28.82 10.54 -1.09
CA ALA A 65 29.85 10.45 -2.13
C ALA A 65 31.07 9.62 -1.75
N HIS A 66 31.52 9.72 -0.49
CA HIS A 66 32.70 9.01 0.02
C HIS A 66 32.49 7.49 0.23
N LEU A 67 31.25 6.98 0.20
CA LEU A 67 30.94 5.55 0.33
C LEU A 67 30.51 4.91 -0.99
N LYS A 68 30.26 5.69 -2.05
CA LYS A 68 29.72 5.18 -3.33
C LYS A 68 30.59 4.10 -3.96
N ASP A 69 31.90 4.31 -4.02
CA ASP A 69 32.83 3.33 -4.62
C ASP A 69 32.86 2.03 -3.83
N ARG A 70 32.90 2.12 -2.49
CA ARG A 70 32.84 0.95 -1.60
C ARG A 70 31.53 0.19 -1.81
N LEU A 71 30.40 0.88 -1.76
CA LEU A 71 29.09 0.27 -1.98
C LEU A 71 29.01 -0.41 -3.34
N ALA A 72 29.49 0.24 -4.41
CA ALA A 72 29.47 -0.32 -5.76
C ALA A 72 30.27 -1.64 -5.86
N VAL A 73 31.47 -1.69 -5.27
CA VAL A 73 32.31 -2.89 -5.23
C VAL A 73 31.61 -4.03 -4.48
N HIS A 74 31.08 -3.77 -3.28
CA HIS A 74 30.42 -4.81 -2.50
C HIS A 74 29.10 -5.26 -3.14
N THR A 75 28.29 -4.34 -3.68
CA THR A 75 27.06 -4.66 -4.40
C THR A 75 27.31 -5.49 -5.66
N ALA A 76 28.39 -5.20 -6.41
CA ALA A 76 28.77 -6.00 -7.58
C ALA A 76 29.15 -7.43 -7.18
N LYS A 77 29.90 -7.58 -6.07
CA LYS A 77 30.30 -8.88 -5.53
C LYS A 77 29.12 -9.67 -4.96
N LEU A 78 28.18 -9.03 -4.25
CA LEU A 78 26.93 -9.66 -3.81
C LEU A 78 26.13 -10.19 -5.01
N LYS A 79 25.98 -9.38 -6.07
CA LYS A 79 25.32 -9.81 -7.32
C LYS A 79 26.04 -10.97 -8.01
N ALA A 80 27.34 -11.13 -7.83
CA ALA A 80 28.09 -12.27 -8.35
C ALA A 80 27.78 -13.56 -7.56
N PHE A 81 27.73 -13.47 -6.22
CA PHE A 81 27.29 -14.59 -5.37
C PHE A 81 25.86 -15.05 -5.74
N LEU A 82 24.91 -14.11 -5.79
CA LEU A 82 23.51 -14.44 -6.14
C LEU A 82 23.39 -15.09 -7.54
N ARG A 83 24.20 -14.64 -8.52
CA ARG A 83 24.26 -15.28 -9.84
C ARG A 83 24.78 -16.70 -9.78
N SER A 84 25.85 -16.94 -9.02
CA SER A 84 26.38 -18.30 -8.85
C SER A 84 25.36 -19.24 -8.21
N PHE A 85 24.53 -18.75 -7.27
CA PHE A 85 23.47 -19.54 -6.64
C PHE A 85 22.38 -19.92 -7.63
N MET A 86 21.96 -18.98 -8.48
CA MET A 86 21.01 -19.25 -9.56
C MET A 86 21.54 -20.28 -10.56
N GLU A 87 22.81 -20.18 -10.96
CA GLU A 87 23.45 -21.15 -11.87
C GLU A 87 23.58 -22.55 -11.24
N ALA A 88 23.85 -22.60 -9.93
CA ALA A 88 23.86 -23.83 -9.15
C ALA A 88 22.46 -24.37 -8.83
N LYS A 89 21.40 -23.69 -9.25
CA LYS A 89 19.98 -24.04 -8.98
C LYS A 89 19.66 -24.15 -7.49
N ILE A 90 20.31 -23.34 -6.66
CA ILE A 90 19.99 -23.24 -5.24
C ILE A 90 18.66 -22.51 -5.09
N ASN A 91 17.73 -23.12 -4.35
CA ASN A 91 16.48 -22.46 -4.00
C ASN A 91 16.72 -21.46 -2.86
N ALA A 92 16.71 -20.16 -3.18
CA ALA A 92 16.95 -19.09 -2.20
C ALA A 92 15.87 -18.98 -1.11
N GLU A 93 14.72 -19.62 -1.29
CA GLU A 93 13.65 -19.69 -0.29
C GLU A 93 13.96 -20.75 0.80
N GLU A 94 14.83 -21.72 0.51
CA GLU A 94 15.16 -22.84 1.43
C GLU A 94 16.46 -22.64 2.22
N VAL A 95 17.23 -21.60 1.90
CA VAL A 95 18.52 -21.32 2.53
C VAL A 95 18.61 -19.87 2.99
N CYS A 96 19.25 -19.63 4.14
CA CYS A 96 19.56 -18.27 4.58
C CYS A 96 20.73 -17.72 3.76
N LEU A 97 20.65 -16.44 3.38
CA LEU A 97 21.65 -15.82 2.51
C LEU A 97 23.07 -15.89 3.12
N TYR A 98 23.16 -15.75 4.44
CA TYR A 98 24.43 -15.72 5.16
C TYR A 98 25.10 -17.10 5.27
N ASP A 99 24.38 -18.21 5.11
CA ASP A 99 24.99 -19.55 5.09
C ASP A 99 25.80 -19.79 3.82
N MET A 100 25.49 -19.05 2.77
CA MET A 100 26.04 -19.25 1.43
C MET A 100 27.13 -18.25 1.07
N ILE A 101 27.34 -17.22 1.90
CA ILE A 101 28.23 -16.10 1.61
C ILE A 101 29.30 -16.00 2.71
N PRO A 102 30.59 -15.80 2.38
CA PRO A 102 31.63 -15.70 3.39
C PRO A 102 31.44 -14.55 4.38
N ASP A 103 31.55 -14.84 5.67
CA ASP A 103 31.42 -13.90 6.79
C ASP A 103 32.23 -12.62 6.61
N ARG A 104 33.50 -12.73 6.22
CA ARG A 104 34.35 -11.56 5.99
C ARG A 104 33.74 -10.58 4.98
N PHE A 105 33.11 -11.10 3.93
CA PHE A 105 32.43 -10.25 2.96
C PHE A 105 31.12 -9.67 3.51
N LEU A 106 30.35 -10.46 4.27
CA LEU A 106 29.10 -9.98 4.90
C LEU A 106 29.39 -8.85 5.87
N ALA A 107 30.40 -9.00 6.74
CA ALA A 107 30.83 -7.97 7.68
C ALA A 107 31.19 -6.66 6.95
N ASP A 108 32.03 -6.73 5.90
CA ASP A 108 32.40 -5.54 5.12
C ASP A 108 31.18 -4.91 4.42
N TYR A 109 30.26 -5.72 3.88
CA TYR A 109 29.07 -5.25 3.18
C TYR A 109 28.09 -4.56 4.13
N TYR A 110 27.78 -5.17 5.27
CA TYR A 110 26.86 -4.61 6.24
C TYR A 110 27.48 -3.43 7.03
N ASP A 111 28.81 -3.35 7.20
CA ASP A 111 29.50 -2.13 7.67
C ASP A 111 29.18 -0.94 6.77
N VAL A 112 29.36 -1.11 5.44
CA VAL A 112 29.05 -0.05 4.47
C VAL A 112 27.57 0.32 4.54
N LYS A 113 26.67 -0.65 4.62
CA LYS A 113 25.23 -0.37 4.76
C LYS A 113 24.90 0.36 6.06
N ASN A 114 25.53 0.00 7.17
CA ASN A 114 25.33 0.67 8.45
C ASN A 114 25.75 2.12 8.39
N ARG A 115 26.93 2.43 7.85
CA ARG A 115 27.40 3.81 7.69
C ARG A 115 26.47 4.66 6.81
N ILE A 116 25.91 4.08 5.75
CA ILE A 116 24.92 4.79 4.93
C ILE A 116 23.61 5.00 5.71
N THR A 117 23.20 4.01 6.49
CA THR A 117 21.99 4.10 7.33
C THR A 117 22.16 5.18 8.41
N GLU A 118 23.31 5.23 9.08
CA GLU A 118 23.70 6.30 10.02
C GLU A 118 23.67 7.66 9.33
N TYR A 119 24.29 7.79 8.16
CA TYR A 119 24.25 9.02 7.37
C TYR A 119 22.81 9.50 7.11
N VAL A 120 21.87 8.59 6.82
CA VAL A 120 20.46 8.96 6.63
C VAL A 120 19.85 9.49 7.93
N PHE A 121 20.05 8.81 9.06
CA PHE A 121 19.53 9.30 10.35
C PHE A 121 20.13 10.66 10.76
N ASP A 122 21.38 10.93 10.40
CA ASP A 122 22.07 12.17 10.75
C ASP A 122 21.72 13.35 9.83
N ASN A 123 21.28 13.10 8.59
CA ASN A 123 21.13 14.13 7.55
C ASN A 123 19.70 14.29 7.00
N TYR A 124 18.78 13.39 7.32
CA TYR A 124 17.39 13.46 6.87
C TYR A 124 16.47 13.71 8.06
N ASP A 125 15.53 14.63 7.88
CA ASP A 125 14.52 14.90 8.89
C ASP A 125 13.53 13.73 9.02
N ARG A 126 13.11 13.48 10.25
CA ARG A 126 12.06 12.51 10.54
C ARG A 126 10.73 13.01 9.98
N PRO A 127 10.07 12.28 9.07
CA PRO A 127 8.84 12.77 8.45
C PRO A 127 7.72 12.94 9.50
N PRO A 128 6.87 13.98 9.42
CA PRO A 128 5.81 14.21 10.41
C PRO A 128 4.83 13.03 10.54
N ASN A 129 4.58 12.33 9.43
CA ASN A 129 3.71 11.15 9.38
C ASN A 129 4.45 9.81 9.54
N TYR A 130 5.66 9.82 10.14
CA TYR A 130 6.51 8.63 10.28
C TYR A 130 5.78 7.41 10.87
N LEU A 131 4.97 7.60 11.92
CA LEU A 131 4.22 6.49 12.55
C LEU A 131 3.20 5.86 11.60
N PHE A 132 2.57 6.67 10.74
CA PHE A 132 1.66 6.17 9.71
C PHE A 132 2.44 5.33 8.68
N LEU A 133 3.55 5.86 8.14
CA LEU A 133 4.39 5.16 7.19
C LEU A 133 4.93 3.84 7.76
N ARG A 134 5.36 3.86 9.03
CA ARG A 134 5.81 2.66 9.75
C ARG A 134 4.71 1.60 9.79
N ASN A 135 3.52 1.96 10.29
CA ASN A 135 2.41 1.02 10.39
C ASN A 135 1.96 0.49 9.02
N LEU A 136 1.96 1.34 7.99
CA LEU A 136 1.66 0.94 6.62
C LEU A 136 2.70 -0.03 6.07
N SER A 137 3.99 0.21 6.34
CA SER A 137 5.08 -0.68 5.89
C SER A 137 4.97 -2.09 6.47
N VAL A 138 4.54 -2.20 7.73
CA VAL A 138 4.27 -3.50 8.38
C VAL A 138 3.16 -4.25 7.63
N ILE A 139 2.05 -3.58 7.32
CA ILE A 139 0.90 -4.23 6.67
C ILE A 139 1.20 -4.60 5.23
N VAL A 140 1.88 -3.72 4.49
CA VAL A 140 2.29 -4.02 3.11
C VAL A 140 3.25 -5.21 3.07
N ASP A 141 4.18 -5.31 4.03
CA ASP A 141 5.08 -6.46 4.16
C ASP A 141 4.29 -7.74 4.49
N LYS A 142 3.35 -7.68 5.44
CA LYS A 142 2.45 -8.81 5.76
C LYS A 142 1.69 -9.30 4.54
N ILE A 143 1.05 -8.41 3.78
CA ILE A 143 0.34 -8.77 2.55
C ILE A 143 1.29 -9.38 1.52
N SER A 144 2.53 -8.88 1.41
CA SER A 144 3.51 -9.40 0.44
C SER A 144 4.02 -10.80 0.77
N ASN A 145 3.91 -11.23 2.05
CA ASN A 145 4.26 -12.57 2.51
C ASN A 145 3.08 -13.57 2.45
N GLN A 146 1.90 -13.13 1.98
CA GLN A 146 0.73 -14.00 1.82
C GLN A 146 0.58 -14.40 0.34
N SER A 147 0.61 -15.71 0.07
CA SER A 147 0.36 -16.22 -1.29
C SER A 147 -1.12 -16.16 -1.63
N LEU A 148 -1.47 -15.59 -2.77
CA LEU A 148 -2.82 -15.59 -3.30
C LEU A 148 -3.23 -17.01 -3.72
N ASN A 149 -4.48 -17.37 -3.45
CA ASN A 149 -5.11 -18.56 -4.00
C ASN A 149 -5.69 -18.22 -5.38
N ILE A 150 -5.03 -18.71 -6.43
CA ILE A 150 -5.31 -18.37 -7.83
C ILE A 150 -5.81 -19.60 -8.58
N ASP A 151 -7.06 -19.53 -9.05
CA ASP A 151 -7.65 -20.53 -9.93
C ASP A 151 -7.72 -20.03 -11.39
N LEU A 152 -6.76 -20.46 -12.21
CA LEU A 152 -6.72 -20.10 -13.63
C LEU A 152 -7.77 -20.82 -14.49
N SER A 153 -8.51 -21.79 -13.95
CA SER A 153 -9.60 -22.43 -14.69
C SER A 153 -10.73 -21.45 -15.03
N GLU A 154 -10.89 -20.41 -14.21
CA GLU A 154 -11.80 -19.28 -14.41
C GLU A 154 -11.46 -18.43 -15.65
N MET A 155 -10.23 -18.54 -16.17
CA MET A 155 -9.80 -17.82 -17.37
C MET A 155 -10.14 -18.54 -18.69
N ARG A 156 -10.71 -19.74 -18.66
CA ARG A 156 -10.99 -20.56 -19.86
C ARG A 156 -11.78 -19.80 -20.93
N GLU A 157 -12.81 -19.06 -20.52
CA GLU A 157 -13.66 -18.28 -21.43
C GLU A 157 -12.91 -17.09 -22.04
N HIS A 158 -11.85 -16.61 -21.41
CA HIS A 158 -11.06 -15.47 -21.89
C HIS A 158 -9.74 -15.87 -22.57
N ALA A 159 -9.36 -17.14 -22.49
CA ALA A 159 -8.10 -17.67 -23.02
C ALA A 159 -7.98 -17.57 -24.55
N HIS A 160 -9.09 -17.40 -25.27
CA HIS A 160 -9.06 -17.15 -26.72
C HIS A 160 -8.64 -15.71 -27.06
N THR A 161 -8.88 -14.75 -26.17
CA THR A 161 -8.58 -13.33 -26.40
C THR A 161 -7.10 -13.02 -26.19
N VAL A 162 -6.57 -12.04 -26.94
CA VAL A 162 -5.18 -11.56 -26.78
C VAL A 162 -4.94 -11.04 -25.35
N GLN A 163 -5.89 -10.28 -24.81
CA GLN A 163 -5.82 -9.74 -23.45
C GLN A 163 -5.78 -10.86 -22.40
N GLY A 164 -6.65 -11.87 -22.52
CA GLY A 164 -6.69 -13.02 -21.61
C GLY A 164 -5.40 -13.84 -21.66
N LYS A 165 -4.85 -14.11 -22.85
CA LYS A 165 -3.55 -14.78 -23.01
C LYS A 165 -2.41 -14.02 -22.34
N ASN A 166 -2.36 -12.70 -22.54
CA ASN A 166 -1.34 -11.85 -21.91
C ASN A 166 -1.46 -11.84 -20.39
N PHE A 167 -2.69 -11.83 -19.87
CA PHE A 167 -2.95 -11.88 -18.43
C PHE A 167 -2.53 -13.23 -17.83
N ILE A 168 -2.91 -14.36 -18.45
CA ILE A 168 -2.49 -15.71 -18.01
C ILE A 168 -0.97 -15.82 -18.02
N LYS A 169 -0.31 -15.37 -19.10
CA LYS A 169 1.15 -15.36 -19.19
C LYS A 169 1.76 -14.54 -18.06
N LYS A 170 1.20 -13.37 -17.75
CA LYS A 170 1.66 -12.50 -16.67
C LYS A 170 1.55 -13.21 -15.31
N ILE A 171 0.39 -13.79 -15.00
CA ILE A 171 0.18 -14.54 -13.74
C ILE A 171 1.18 -15.69 -13.61
N ASN A 172 1.39 -16.48 -14.67
CA ASN A 172 2.31 -17.62 -14.63
C ASN A 172 3.78 -17.23 -14.45
N THR A 173 4.13 -15.96 -14.68
CA THR A 173 5.51 -15.46 -14.55
C THR A 173 5.76 -14.65 -13.30
N CYS A 174 4.73 -14.05 -12.71
CA CYS A 174 4.89 -13.23 -11.51
C CYS A 174 4.79 -14.07 -10.24
N LYS A 175 5.30 -13.55 -9.14
CA LYS A 175 5.04 -14.13 -7.81
C LYS A 175 3.54 -14.03 -7.51
N PRO A 176 2.90 -15.07 -6.96
CA PRO A 176 1.48 -15.07 -6.63
C PRO A 176 1.21 -14.30 -5.33
N VAL A 177 1.78 -13.10 -5.18
CA VAL A 177 1.64 -12.26 -3.97
C VAL A 177 1.30 -10.84 -4.38
N CYS A 178 0.61 -10.10 -3.52
CA CYS A 178 0.42 -8.67 -3.68
C CYS A 178 1.58 -7.92 -3.01
N ASP A 179 2.52 -7.42 -3.81
CA ASP A 179 3.64 -6.63 -3.29
C ASP A 179 3.47 -5.14 -3.67
N TYR A 180 3.27 -4.29 -2.67
CA TYR A 180 3.02 -2.86 -2.89
C TYR A 180 4.29 -2.00 -2.75
N ASN A 181 4.28 -0.89 -3.46
CA ASN A 181 5.21 0.23 -3.29
C ASN A 181 4.44 1.43 -2.73
N MET A 182 4.87 1.90 -1.56
CA MET A 182 4.27 3.04 -0.85
C MET A 182 4.71 4.41 -1.39
N PHE A 183 5.82 4.47 -2.13
CA PHE A 183 6.49 5.71 -2.51
C PHE A 183 6.55 5.95 -4.03
N ALA A 184 5.96 5.05 -4.84
CA ALA A 184 5.97 5.17 -6.30
C ALA A 184 4.99 6.24 -6.82
N SER A 185 3.93 6.55 -6.08
CA SER A 185 2.96 7.59 -6.45
C SER A 185 3.23 8.88 -5.69
N LYS A 186 3.18 10.01 -6.41
CA LYS A 186 3.21 11.35 -5.79
C LYS A 186 2.07 11.58 -4.80
N THR A 187 0.89 11.00 -5.08
CA THR A 187 -0.31 11.16 -4.24
C THR A 187 -0.34 10.22 -3.04
N GLY A 188 0.65 9.34 -2.86
CA GLY A 188 0.66 8.36 -1.77
C GLY A 188 -0.20 7.12 -2.01
N ARG A 189 -0.86 7.02 -3.15
CA ARG A 189 -1.49 5.77 -3.60
C ARG A 189 -0.45 4.66 -3.69
N LEU A 190 -0.81 3.49 -3.18
CA LEU A 190 0.00 2.30 -3.40
C LEU A 190 0.06 1.99 -4.90
N THR A 191 1.20 1.47 -5.34
CA THR A 191 1.34 0.82 -6.65
C THR A 191 1.80 -0.61 -6.45
N THR A 192 1.69 -1.48 -7.45
CA THR A 192 2.28 -2.83 -7.37
C THR A 192 3.74 -2.81 -7.82
N LYS A 193 4.60 -3.58 -7.15
CA LYS A 193 5.99 -3.78 -7.59
C LYS A 193 6.02 -4.66 -8.84
N LYS A 194 7.07 -4.50 -9.64
CA LYS A 194 7.31 -5.36 -10.81
C LYS A 194 7.40 -6.82 -10.34
N ASN A 195 6.94 -7.74 -11.19
CA ASN A 195 6.95 -9.19 -10.93
C ASN A 195 6.07 -9.67 -9.76
N SER A 196 5.11 -8.87 -9.29
CA SER A 196 4.06 -9.27 -8.34
C SER A 196 2.69 -9.33 -9.02
N PHE A 197 1.69 -9.86 -8.31
CA PHE A 197 0.33 -9.97 -8.82
C PHE A 197 -0.29 -8.57 -9.04
N PRO A 198 -0.82 -8.26 -10.24
CA PRO A 198 -1.19 -6.90 -10.64
C PRO A 198 -2.58 -6.45 -10.13
N ILE A 199 -2.85 -6.61 -8.84
CA ILE A 199 -4.19 -6.41 -8.24
C ILE A 199 -4.79 -5.02 -8.54
N LEU A 200 -3.99 -3.97 -8.45
CA LEU A 200 -4.43 -2.57 -8.66
C LEU A 200 -4.76 -2.21 -10.12
N THR A 201 -4.36 -3.04 -11.08
CA THR A 201 -4.60 -2.78 -12.51
C THR A 201 -5.43 -3.89 -13.15
N MET A 202 -5.98 -4.79 -12.34
CA MET A 202 -6.68 -5.96 -12.83
C MET A 202 -8.10 -5.60 -13.28
N ASP A 203 -8.43 -6.01 -14.51
CA ASP A 203 -9.77 -5.83 -15.06
C ASP A 203 -10.79 -6.63 -14.23
N LYS A 204 -11.98 -6.04 -14.03
CA LYS A 204 -13.07 -6.66 -13.27
C LYS A 204 -13.44 -8.05 -13.79
N LYS A 205 -13.41 -8.25 -15.12
CA LYS A 205 -13.74 -9.54 -15.75
C LYS A 205 -12.77 -10.67 -15.39
N TYR A 206 -11.58 -10.36 -14.86
CA TYR A 206 -10.58 -11.36 -14.47
C TYR A 206 -10.54 -11.61 -12.97
N ARG A 207 -11.40 -10.97 -12.17
CA ARG A 207 -11.36 -11.06 -10.70
C ARG A 207 -11.75 -12.42 -10.14
N SER A 208 -12.53 -13.22 -10.86
CA SER A 208 -12.99 -14.54 -10.40
C SER A 208 -11.85 -15.55 -10.18
N VAL A 209 -10.66 -15.29 -10.74
CA VAL A 209 -9.46 -16.12 -10.53
C VAL A 209 -8.98 -16.11 -9.10
N LEU A 210 -9.29 -15.07 -8.32
CA LEU A 210 -8.88 -14.98 -6.93
C LEU A 210 -9.94 -15.65 -6.06
N LYS A 211 -9.51 -16.63 -5.26
CA LYS A 211 -10.31 -17.34 -4.27
C LYS A 211 -9.76 -17.02 -2.86
N PRO A 212 -10.59 -17.06 -1.80
CA PRO A 212 -10.09 -16.94 -0.44
C PRO A 212 -9.22 -18.14 -0.06
N GLN A 213 -8.34 -17.96 0.90
CA GLN A 213 -7.69 -19.04 1.62
C GLN A 213 -8.60 -19.61 2.72
N ASN A 214 -9.38 -18.74 3.38
CA ASN A 214 -10.45 -19.12 4.30
C ASN A 214 -11.74 -19.38 3.51
N ASP A 215 -12.89 -18.99 4.06
CA ASP A 215 -14.20 -19.32 3.48
C ASP A 215 -14.72 -18.26 2.50
N TRP A 216 -14.47 -16.98 2.78
CA TRP A 216 -15.07 -15.86 2.05
C TRP A 216 -14.09 -14.70 1.89
N PHE A 217 -14.15 -14.00 0.76
CA PHE A 217 -13.73 -12.61 0.73
C PHE A 217 -14.83 -11.71 1.27
N LEU A 218 -14.42 -10.70 2.03
CA LEU A 218 -15.21 -9.54 2.44
C LEU A 218 -14.53 -8.28 1.91
N GLU A 219 -15.14 -7.59 0.95
CA GLU A 219 -14.71 -6.28 0.48
C GLU A 219 -15.45 -5.19 1.23
N LEU A 220 -14.68 -4.24 1.78
CA LEU A 220 -15.17 -2.98 2.33
C LEU A 220 -14.70 -1.85 1.42
N ASP A 221 -15.64 -1.16 0.78
CA ASP A 221 -15.41 -0.16 -0.27
C ASP A 221 -16.06 1.16 0.09
N PHE A 222 -15.33 2.27 0.02
CA PHE A 222 -15.93 3.58 0.28
C PHE A 222 -16.85 3.99 -0.87
N ASN A 223 -18.12 4.24 -0.55
CA ASN A 223 -19.08 4.76 -1.53
C ASN A 223 -18.67 6.17 -1.98
N ALA A 224 -18.23 6.31 -3.24
CA ALA A 224 -17.82 7.57 -3.84
C ALA A 224 -16.76 8.34 -3.01
N ALA A 225 -15.70 7.62 -2.62
CA ALA A 225 -14.67 8.07 -1.69
C ALA A 225 -14.14 9.50 -1.96
N GLU A 226 -13.75 9.80 -3.21
CA GLU A 226 -13.20 11.11 -3.58
C GLU A 226 -14.19 12.27 -3.37
N LEU A 227 -15.48 12.06 -3.61
CA LEU A 227 -16.49 13.11 -3.37
C LEU A 227 -16.78 13.30 -1.89
N ARG A 228 -16.81 12.21 -1.11
CA ARG A 228 -16.94 12.29 0.35
C ARG A 228 -15.76 13.04 0.96
N THR A 229 -14.56 12.81 0.43
CA THR A 229 -13.35 13.59 0.77
C THR A 229 -13.52 15.06 0.47
N ILE A 230 -14.06 15.44 -0.70
CA ILE A 230 -14.31 16.86 -1.02
C ILE A 230 -15.27 17.50 -0.01
N LEU A 231 -16.39 16.85 0.27
CA LEU A 231 -17.37 17.34 1.25
C LEU A 231 -16.75 17.49 2.63
N ALA A 232 -16.00 16.49 3.07
CA ALA A 232 -15.38 16.51 4.40
C ALA A 232 -14.28 17.57 4.53
N LEU A 233 -13.48 17.80 3.48
CA LEU A 233 -12.48 18.86 3.46
C LEU A 233 -13.09 20.26 3.51
N GLY A 234 -14.31 20.41 3.01
CA GLY A 234 -15.12 21.62 3.04
C GLY A 234 -15.98 21.78 4.30
N ASP A 235 -15.84 20.87 5.27
CA ASP A 235 -16.61 20.85 6.51
C ASP A 235 -18.14 20.69 6.29
N GLU A 236 -18.54 20.05 5.19
CA GLU A 236 -19.94 19.78 4.82
C GLU A 236 -20.48 18.48 5.45
N GLU A 237 -21.78 18.43 5.71
CA GLU A 237 -22.44 17.21 6.21
C GLU A 237 -22.37 16.06 5.18
N GLN A 238 -22.01 14.87 5.64
CA GLN A 238 -21.91 13.67 4.80
C GLN A 238 -23.31 13.14 4.44
N PRO A 239 -23.66 13.02 3.15
CA PRO A 239 -24.93 12.44 2.75
C PRO A 239 -25.07 10.98 3.20
N ALA A 240 -26.23 10.64 3.72
CA ALA A 240 -26.62 9.27 4.01
C ALA A 240 -26.95 8.51 2.71
N GLY A 241 -26.58 7.24 2.64
CA GLY A 241 -26.83 6.40 1.45
C GLY A 241 -25.89 6.70 0.28
N ASP A 242 -26.22 6.14 -0.90
CA ASP A 242 -25.38 6.21 -2.09
C ASP A 242 -25.22 7.66 -2.58
N LEU A 243 -23.99 8.16 -2.61
CA LEU A 243 -23.71 9.55 -2.94
C LEU A 243 -23.99 9.88 -4.41
N HIS A 244 -23.87 8.91 -5.32
CA HIS A 244 -24.20 9.14 -6.73
C HIS A 244 -25.70 9.30 -6.91
N GLU A 245 -26.51 8.50 -6.23
CA GLU A 245 -27.99 8.67 -6.21
C GLU A 245 -28.39 9.97 -5.52
N TRP A 246 -27.76 10.30 -4.39
CA TRP A 246 -27.97 11.57 -3.71
C TRP A 246 -27.70 12.75 -4.64
N ASN A 247 -26.57 12.74 -5.37
CA ASN A 247 -26.23 13.78 -6.33
C ASN A 247 -27.25 13.89 -7.47
N VAL A 248 -27.72 12.77 -8.03
CA VAL A 248 -28.79 12.76 -9.05
C VAL A 248 -30.02 13.51 -8.58
N ASN A 249 -30.45 13.25 -7.35
CA ASN A 249 -31.67 13.83 -6.79
C ASN A 249 -31.50 15.30 -6.39
N HIS A 250 -30.37 15.69 -5.81
CA HIS A 250 -30.17 17.04 -5.25
C HIS A 250 -29.57 18.04 -6.25
N ILE A 251 -28.70 17.60 -7.15
CA ILE A 251 -28.01 18.47 -8.11
C ILE A 251 -28.81 18.60 -9.39
N TRP A 252 -29.35 17.49 -9.89
CA TRP A 252 -30.06 17.43 -11.17
C TRP A 252 -31.55 17.10 -11.04
N ALA A 253 -32.13 17.13 -9.84
CA ALA A 253 -33.56 16.89 -9.60
C ALA A 253 -34.10 15.61 -10.28
N GLY A 254 -33.29 14.54 -10.34
CA GLY A 254 -33.66 13.27 -10.97
C GLY A 254 -33.68 13.26 -12.49
N THR A 255 -33.24 14.35 -13.16
CA THR A 255 -33.28 14.46 -14.63
C THR A 255 -32.19 13.67 -15.35
N LYS A 256 -31.10 13.33 -14.65
CA LYS A 256 -29.99 12.53 -15.19
C LYS A 256 -30.02 11.11 -14.65
N THR A 257 -29.54 10.16 -15.46
CA THR A 257 -29.24 8.82 -14.97
C THR A 257 -27.97 8.82 -14.10
N ARG A 258 -27.82 7.79 -13.25
CA ARG A 258 -26.64 7.62 -12.39
C ARG A 258 -25.31 7.61 -13.18
N GLU A 259 -25.29 6.97 -14.34
CA GLU A 259 -24.10 6.89 -15.20
C GLU A 259 -23.75 8.25 -15.85
N GLU A 260 -24.75 9.02 -16.27
CA GLU A 260 -24.54 10.37 -16.80
C GLU A 260 -24.05 11.33 -15.71
N ALA A 261 -24.66 11.27 -14.52
CA ALA A 261 -24.22 12.04 -13.36
C ALA A 261 -22.77 11.71 -12.99
N LYS A 262 -22.42 10.42 -12.92
CA LYS A 262 -21.05 9.97 -12.64
C LYS A 262 -20.05 10.50 -13.67
N LYS A 263 -20.37 10.46 -14.97
CA LYS A 263 -19.53 11.05 -16.02
C LYS A 263 -19.38 12.56 -15.87
N SER A 264 -20.46 13.30 -15.61
CA SER A 264 -20.41 14.75 -15.38
C SER A 264 -19.53 15.10 -14.17
N ILE A 265 -19.69 14.36 -13.07
CA ILE A 265 -18.88 14.55 -11.86
C ILE A 265 -17.40 14.29 -12.14
N PHE A 266 -17.04 13.20 -12.80
CA PHE A 266 -15.63 12.92 -13.09
C PHE A 266 -15.02 13.92 -14.06
N ALA A 267 -15.79 14.37 -15.05
CA ALA A 267 -15.36 15.43 -15.95
C ALA A 267 -15.08 16.72 -15.17
N TRP A 268 -15.96 17.10 -14.23
CA TRP A 268 -15.71 18.24 -13.36
C TRP A 268 -14.49 18.00 -12.47
N LEU A 269 -14.44 16.88 -11.74
CA LEU A 269 -13.39 16.55 -10.77
C LEU A 269 -12.00 16.66 -11.37
N TYR A 270 -11.78 16.01 -12.52
CA TYR A 270 -10.46 15.92 -13.14
C TYR A 270 -10.12 17.04 -14.12
N ASN A 271 -11.08 17.89 -14.51
CA ASN A 271 -10.83 19.04 -15.39
C ASN A 271 -11.01 20.36 -14.63
N PRO A 272 -9.91 21.05 -14.26
CA PRO A 272 -9.93 22.33 -13.57
C PRO A 272 -10.73 23.41 -14.31
N SER A 273 -10.69 23.39 -15.64
CA SER A 273 -11.37 24.37 -16.51
C SER A 273 -12.85 24.07 -16.73
N HIS A 274 -13.33 22.89 -16.32
CA HIS A 274 -14.73 22.54 -16.48
C HIS A 274 -15.56 23.24 -15.40
N GLN A 275 -16.28 24.28 -15.81
CA GLN A 275 -17.24 24.97 -14.95
C GLN A 275 -18.59 24.26 -15.01
N ASP A 276 -19.10 23.88 -13.84
CA ASP A 276 -20.46 23.38 -13.68
C ASP A 276 -21.08 24.13 -12.49
N GLU A 277 -21.97 25.07 -12.78
CA GLU A 277 -22.61 25.92 -11.78
C GLU A 277 -23.46 25.11 -10.80
N ALA A 278 -24.02 23.97 -11.21
CA ALA A 278 -24.83 23.13 -10.33
C ALA A 278 -23.93 22.39 -9.34
N LEU A 279 -22.82 21.81 -9.79
CA LEU A 279 -21.86 21.14 -8.92
C LEU A 279 -21.16 22.12 -7.97
N SER A 280 -20.82 23.32 -8.44
CA SER A 280 -20.10 24.31 -7.64
C SER A 280 -20.90 24.84 -6.44
N LYS A 281 -22.23 24.64 -6.43
CA LYS A 281 -23.10 24.94 -5.27
C LYS A 281 -22.94 23.93 -4.13
N TYR A 282 -22.52 22.71 -4.43
CA TYR A 282 -22.41 21.62 -3.47
C TYR A 282 -20.96 21.23 -3.18
N TYR A 283 -20.04 21.49 -4.12
CA TYR A 283 -18.62 21.15 -4.02
C TYR A 283 -17.78 22.40 -4.25
N ASN A 284 -17.23 22.98 -3.18
CA ASN A 284 -16.49 24.25 -3.26
C ASN A 284 -15.00 24.04 -3.56
N ARG A 285 -14.65 23.86 -4.83
CA ARG A 285 -13.25 23.72 -5.28
C ARG A 285 -12.39 24.91 -4.86
N THR A 286 -12.89 26.13 -5.04
CA THR A 286 -12.13 27.37 -4.79
C THR A 286 -11.69 27.45 -3.33
N LEU A 287 -12.60 27.22 -2.40
CA LEU A 287 -12.31 27.21 -0.97
C LEU A 287 -11.24 26.17 -0.62
N LEU A 288 -11.33 24.97 -1.20
CA LEU A 288 -10.34 23.91 -0.95
C LEU A 288 -8.95 24.26 -1.50
N MET A 289 -8.88 24.92 -2.65
CA MET A 289 -7.60 25.38 -3.19
C MET A 289 -7.00 26.52 -2.39
N GLU A 290 -7.81 27.48 -1.93
CA GLU A 290 -7.34 28.54 -1.02
C GLU A 290 -6.80 27.98 0.31
N LYS A 291 -7.37 26.88 0.81
CA LYS A 291 -7.00 26.27 2.09
C LYS A 291 -5.76 25.37 2.01
N TYR A 292 -5.59 24.64 0.91
CA TYR A 292 -4.61 23.53 0.83
C TYR A 292 -3.58 23.67 -0.29
N TYR A 293 -3.61 24.73 -1.08
CA TYR A 293 -2.66 24.96 -2.17
C TYR A 293 -2.09 26.38 -2.11
N ASP A 294 -0.76 26.50 -2.09
CA ASP A 294 -0.06 27.78 -1.92
C ASP A 294 0.41 28.40 -3.25
N GLY A 295 0.08 27.78 -4.38
CA GLY A 295 0.55 28.14 -5.72
C GLY A 295 1.77 27.36 -6.21
N LYS A 296 2.35 26.47 -5.39
CA LYS A 296 3.50 25.62 -5.74
C LYS A 296 3.34 24.18 -5.26
N GLU A 297 2.66 23.99 -4.14
CA GLU A 297 2.47 22.68 -3.55
C GLU A 297 1.13 22.56 -2.83
N VAL A 298 0.64 21.33 -2.80
CA VAL A 298 -0.54 20.94 -2.04
C VAL A 298 -0.07 20.39 -0.71
N ILE A 299 -0.64 20.90 0.39
CA ILE A 299 -0.42 20.38 1.73
C ILE A 299 -1.72 19.70 2.17
N THR A 300 -1.72 18.37 2.28
CA THR A 300 -2.92 17.63 2.70
C THR A 300 -3.21 17.84 4.20
N PRO A 301 -4.44 17.58 4.68
CA PRO A 301 -4.75 17.65 6.12
C PRO A 301 -3.89 16.73 7.00
N PHE A 302 -3.23 15.74 6.41
CA PHE A 302 -2.37 14.79 7.11
C PHE A 302 -0.87 15.13 6.99
N GLY A 303 -0.55 16.34 6.51
CA GLY A 303 0.81 16.87 6.45
C GLY A 303 1.66 16.31 5.32
N ARG A 304 1.04 15.77 4.26
CA ARG A 304 1.78 15.40 3.05
C ARG A 304 1.90 16.63 2.15
N GLU A 305 3.14 16.97 1.80
CA GLU A 305 3.47 18.03 0.86
C GLU A 305 3.67 17.43 -0.54
N ILE A 306 3.00 17.99 -1.54
CA ILE A 306 3.00 17.49 -2.92
C ILE A 306 3.22 18.67 -3.88
N PRO A 307 4.40 18.77 -4.52
CA PRO A 307 4.62 19.76 -5.58
C PRO A 307 3.58 19.60 -6.69
N ALA A 308 2.91 20.70 -7.03
CA ALA A 308 1.77 20.71 -7.95
C ALA A 308 1.72 22.03 -8.74
N ASP A 309 1.13 21.96 -9.93
CA ASP A 309 0.70 23.15 -10.65
C ASP A 309 -0.82 23.37 -10.43
N ASP A 310 -1.32 24.52 -10.88
CA ASP A 310 -2.74 24.89 -10.76
C ASP A 310 -3.68 23.86 -11.39
N HIS A 311 -3.20 23.14 -12.42
CA HIS A 311 -4.00 22.16 -13.14
C HIS A 311 -4.17 20.85 -12.34
N HIS A 312 -3.15 20.44 -11.59
CA HIS A 312 -3.14 19.16 -10.88
C HIS A 312 -3.44 19.29 -9.39
N ALA A 313 -3.30 20.49 -8.80
CA ALA A 313 -3.42 20.72 -7.36
C ALA A 313 -4.70 20.12 -6.75
N PHE A 314 -5.86 20.41 -7.34
CA PHE A 314 -7.15 19.89 -6.84
C PHE A 314 -7.21 18.37 -6.85
N ASN A 315 -6.77 17.76 -7.94
CA ASN A 315 -6.76 16.31 -8.10
C ASN A 315 -5.80 15.66 -7.10
N TYR A 316 -4.61 16.23 -6.91
CA TYR A 316 -3.62 15.71 -5.96
C TYR A 316 -4.13 15.79 -4.52
N LEU A 317 -4.77 16.89 -4.14
CA LEU A 317 -5.42 17.04 -2.83
C LEU A 317 -6.42 15.92 -2.57
N VAL A 318 -7.38 15.75 -3.49
CA VAL A 318 -8.47 14.78 -3.32
C VAL A 318 -7.96 13.35 -3.35
N GLN A 319 -7.13 13.00 -4.35
CA GLN A 319 -6.60 11.65 -4.48
C GLN A 319 -5.71 11.26 -3.31
N SER A 320 -4.88 12.19 -2.84
CA SER A 320 -3.94 11.92 -1.76
C SER A 320 -4.65 11.81 -0.42
N THR A 321 -5.56 12.73 -0.11
CA THR A 321 -6.35 12.68 1.12
C THR A 321 -7.18 11.39 1.16
N THR A 322 -7.82 11.02 0.04
CA THR A 322 -8.61 9.77 -0.06
C THR A 322 -7.73 8.54 0.16
N ALA A 323 -6.54 8.51 -0.45
CA ALA A 323 -5.60 7.39 -0.26
C ALA A 323 -5.14 7.28 1.20
N ASP A 324 -4.79 8.39 1.85
CA ASP A 324 -4.39 8.39 3.25
C ASP A 324 -5.55 7.93 4.17
N LEU A 325 -6.79 8.34 3.89
CA LEU A 325 -7.97 7.86 4.63
C LEU A 325 -8.13 6.34 4.50
N THR A 326 -8.13 5.79 3.29
CA THR A 326 -8.27 4.34 3.05
C THR A 326 -7.14 3.56 3.72
N LEU A 327 -5.89 4.03 3.59
CA LEU A 327 -4.72 3.36 4.17
C LEU A 327 -4.69 3.46 5.71
N LYS A 328 -5.22 4.52 6.29
CA LYS A 328 -5.45 4.60 7.74
C LYS A 328 -6.50 3.61 8.21
N GLN A 329 -7.58 3.41 7.45
CA GLN A 329 -8.58 2.41 7.78
C GLN A 329 -8.07 0.99 7.60
N LEU A 330 -7.28 0.73 6.55
CA LEU A 330 -6.51 -0.51 6.39
C LEU A 330 -5.70 -0.82 7.66
N ILE A 331 -4.99 0.17 8.22
CA ILE A 331 -4.24 0.03 9.46
C ILE A 331 -5.13 -0.28 10.66
N ARG A 332 -6.27 0.41 10.80
CA ARG A 332 -7.19 0.19 11.92
C ARG A 332 -7.83 -1.19 11.86
N VAL A 333 -8.31 -1.60 10.69
CA VAL A 333 -8.89 -2.92 10.44
C VAL A 333 -7.85 -4.02 10.68
N SER A 334 -6.62 -3.84 10.19
CA SER A 334 -5.55 -4.83 10.39
C SER A 334 -5.25 -5.05 11.88
N LYS A 335 -5.37 -4.03 12.73
CA LYS A 335 -5.19 -4.17 14.18
C LYS A 335 -6.30 -4.96 14.86
N LEU A 336 -7.53 -4.89 14.34
CA LEU A 336 -8.66 -5.68 14.87
C LEU A 336 -8.54 -7.17 14.52
N LEU A 337 -7.84 -7.48 13.44
CA LEU A 337 -7.60 -8.83 12.95
C LEU A 337 -6.33 -9.47 13.52
N VAL A 338 -5.64 -8.80 14.45
CA VAL A 338 -4.52 -9.43 15.17
C VAL A 338 -5.05 -10.61 15.98
N ASP A 339 -4.33 -11.73 15.94
CA ASP A 339 -4.70 -13.01 16.57
C ASP A 339 -6.01 -13.66 16.06
N CYS A 340 -6.56 -13.15 14.95
CA CYS A 340 -7.69 -13.75 14.24
C CYS A 340 -7.21 -14.71 13.14
N LYS A 341 -8.09 -15.61 12.71
CA LYS A 341 -7.88 -16.44 11.50
C LYS A 341 -8.07 -15.62 10.22
N SER A 342 -8.95 -14.63 10.28
CA SER A 342 -9.19 -13.68 9.19
C SER A 342 -8.05 -12.68 9.07
N PHE A 343 -7.68 -12.34 7.85
CA PHE A 343 -6.59 -11.40 7.58
C PHE A 343 -6.90 -10.53 6.36
N ILE A 344 -6.20 -9.41 6.22
CA ILE A 344 -6.33 -8.58 5.01
C ILE A 344 -5.56 -9.23 3.89
N SER A 345 -6.26 -9.67 2.84
CA SER A 345 -5.67 -10.32 1.67
C SER A 345 -4.99 -9.31 0.75
N PHE A 346 -5.68 -8.20 0.47
CA PHE A 346 -5.17 -7.12 -0.38
C PHE A 346 -6.02 -5.86 -0.26
N THR A 347 -5.53 -4.76 -0.84
CA THR A 347 -6.27 -3.49 -1.00
C THR A 347 -6.31 -3.08 -2.46
N MET A 348 -7.41 -2.44 -2.87
CA MET A 348 -7.62 -1.94 -4.22
C MET A 348 -8.17 -0.51 -4.17
N HIS A 349 -7.27 0.46 -4.36
CA HIS A 349 -7.61 1.89 -4.35
C HIS A 349 -8.34 2.32 -3.07
N ASP A 350 -9.66 2.47 -3.14
CA ASP A 350 -10.58 2.90 -2.10
C ASP A 350 -11.25 1.75 -1.33
N SER A 351 -10.90 0.50 -1.65
CA SER A 351 -11.39 -0.69 -0.95
C SER A 351 -10.29 -1.52 -0.29
N ILE A 352 -10.69 -2.27 0.74
CA ILE A 352 -9.88 -3.33 1.36
C ILE A 352 -10.61 -4.66 1.25
N VAL A 353 -9.87 -5.74 1.04
CA VAL A 353 -10.41 -7.11 0.93
C VAL A 353 -9.83 -7.97 2.03
N ILE A 354 -10.72 -8.51 2.85
CA ILE A 354 -10.43 -9.37 3.99
C ILE A 354 -10.73 -10.81 3.58
N ASP A 355 -9.77 -11.70 3.80
CA ASP A 355 -9.95 -13.14 3.73
C ASP A 355 -10.56 -13.59 5.06
N LEU A 356 -11.88 -13.81 5.07
CA LEU A 356 -12.70 -13.98 6.26
C LEU A 356 -12.98 -15.47 6.53
N ASP A 357 -12.65 -15.91 7.75
CA ASP A 357 -13.06 -17.19 8.29
C ASP A 357 -14.54 -17.15 8.72
N HIS A 358 -15.31 -18.18 8.36
CA HIS A 358 -16.75 -18.23 8.60
C HIS A 358 -17.13 -18.17 10.09
N GLU A 359 -16.26 -18.66 10.99
CA GLU A 359 -16.45 -18.61 12.44
C GLU A 359 -16.35 -17.17 12.97
N GLU A 360 -15.63 -16.30 12.26
CA GLU A 360 -15.37 -14.91 12.63
C GLU A 360 -16.32 -13.91 11.95
N ARG A 361 -17.38 -14.38 11.27
CA ARG A 361 -18.38 -13.52 10.60
C ARG A 361 -19.06 -12.50 11.52
N SER A 362 -19.07 -12.76 12.83
CA SER A 362 -19.60 -11.83 13.83
C SER A 362 -18.78 -10.53 13.94
N LEU A 363 -17.55 -10.51 13.42
CA LEU A 363 -16.71 -9.32 13.34
C LEU A 363 -17.13 -8.35 12.22
N ILE A 364 -17.95 -8.76 11.25
CA ILE A 364 -18.30 -7.92 10.09
C ILE A 364 -18.83 -6.54 10.52
N PRO A 365 -19.79 -6.40 11.46
CA PRO A 365 -20.30 -5.08 11.84
C PRO A 365 -19.22 -4.16 12.42
N ILE A 366 -18.31 -4.68 13.24
CA ILE A 366 -17.22 -3.87 13.82
C ILE A 366 -16.16 -3.52 12.77
N LEU A 367 -15.88 -4.41 11.80
CA LEU A 367 -14.98 -4.13 10.68
C LEU A 367 -15.56 -3.04 9.78
N VAL A 368 -16.85 -3.13 9.42
CA VAL A 368 -17.57 -2.11 8.63
C VAL A 368 -17.56 -0.76 9.35
N TYR A 369 -17.93 -0.74 10.63
CA TYR A 369 -17.93 0.50 11.42
C TYR A 369 -16.53 1.12 11.52
N THR A 370 -15.51 0.29 11.74
CA THR A 370 -14.12 0.75 11.83
C THR A 370 -13.66 1.35 10.52
N PHE A 371 -13.98 0.72 9.38
CA PHE A 371 -13.66 1.26 8.06
C PHE A 371 -14.46 2.53 7.75
N MET A 372 -15.72 2.63 8.19
CA MET A 372 -16.59 3.80 8.02
C MET A 372 -16.07 5.04 8.78
N ALA A 373 -15.57 4.86 10.00
CA ALA A 373 -15.23 5.93 10.92
C ALA A 373 -13.86 6.56 10.62
N THR A 374 -13.83 7.53 9.70
CA THR A 374 -12.59 8.18 9.27
C THR A 374 -12.20 9.40 10.11
N ASP A 375 -10.96 9.88 9.95
CA ASP A 375 -10.50 11.12 10.61
C ASP A 375 -11.26 12.37 10.13
N LEU A 376 -11.93 12.29 8.97
CA LEU A 376 -12.74 13.36 8.39
C LEU A 376 -14.25 13.04 8.46
N GLY A 377 -14.66 12.22 9.44
CA GLY A 377 -16.04 11.82 9.65
C GLY A 377 -16.41 10.47 9.03
N ASN A 378 -17.69 10.11 9.10
CA ASN A 378 -18.18 8.80 8.69
C ASN A 378 -18.43 8.76 7.18
N TYR A 379 -17.76 7.84 6.48
CA TYR A 379 -17.96 7.63 5.04
C TYR A 379 -18.78 6.36 4.85
N MET A 380 -19.87 6.44 4.08
CA MET A 380 -20.65 5.24 3.78
C MET A 380 -19.74 4.18 3.14
N VAL A 381 -19.84 2.96 3.65
CA VAL A 381 -19.10 1.80 3.18
C VAL A 381 -20.08 0.88 2.46
N ASN A 382 -19.74 0.44 1.25
CA ASN A 382 -20.38 -0.72 0.64
C ASN A 382 -19.65 -1.96 1.14
N ALA A 383 -20.38 -2.91 1.72
CA ALA A 383 -19.83 -4.20 2.13
C ALA A 383 -20.31 -5.27 1.16
N SER A 384 -19.40 -6.11 0.66
CA SER A 384 -19.75 -7.25 -0.19
C SER A 384 -18.96 -8.49 0.17
N ALA A 385 -19.54 -9.67 -0.02
CA ALA A 385 -18.88 -10.93 0.28
C ALA A 385 -19.05 -11.96 -0.84
N GLY A 386 -18.07 -12.84 -1.01
CA GLY A 386 -18.10 -13.89 -2.04
C GLY A 386 -17.04 -14.96 -1.84
N ARG A 387 -17.21 -16.10 -2.53
CA ARG A 387 -16.20 -17.19 -2.59
C ARG A 387 -15.15 -16.98 -3.66
N ASP A 388 -15.29 -15.91 -4.43
CA ASP A 388 -14.30 -15.39 -5.35
C ASP A 388 -14.47 -13.88 -5.45
N TYR A 389 -13.41 -13.20 -5.86
CA TYR A 389 -13.39 -11.74 -5.90
C TYR A 389 -14.21 -11.15 -7.06
N GLY A 390 -14.51 -11.93 -8.10
CA GLY A 390 -15.27 -11.48 -9.26
C GLY A 390 -16.78 -11.45 -9.04
N ASN A 391 -17.30 -12.37 -8.23
CA ASN A 391 -18.72 -12.64 -8.06
C ASN A 391 -19.24 -12.32 -6.65
N MET A 392 -18.66 -11.31 -5.99
CA MET A 392 -19.10 -10.86 -4.67
C MET A 392 -20.51 -10.26 -4.72
N ARG A 393 -21.26 -10.42 -3.63
CA ARG A 393 -22.62 -9.90 -3.45
C ARG A 393 -22.66 -8.91 -2.31
N GLY A 394 -23.39 -7.81 -2.49
CA GLY A 394 -23.60 -6.84 -1.43
C GLY A 394 -24.22 -7.51 -0.20
N LEU A 395 -23.71 -7.15 0.98
CA LEU A 395 -24.34 -7.49 2.25
C LEU A 395 -25.45 -6.46 2.51
N GLU A 396 -26.65 -6.94 2.83
CA GLU A 396 -27.70 -6.07 3.35
C GLU A 396 -27.22 -5.48 4.68
N GLN A 397 -27.27 -4.16 4.80
CA GLN A 397 -26.82 -3.40 5.98
C GLN A 397 -27.93 -3.19 6.98
#